data_AF-A0A5K8AHU3-F1
#
_entry.id   AF-A0A5K8AHU3-F1
#
_cell.length_a   1.000
_cell.length_b   1.000
_cell.length_c   1.000
_cell.angle_alpha   90.00
_cell.angle_beta   90.00
_cell.angle_gamma   90.00
#
_symmetry.space_group_name_H-M   'P 1'
#
loop_
_entity.id
_entity.type
_entity.pdbx_description
1 polymer ?
#
loop_
_entity_poly.entity_id
_entity_poly.type
_entity_poly.pdbx_seq_one_letter_code
_entity_poly.pdbx_strand_id
1 'polypeptide(L)'
;MNKLFSGICKKCSHRATCETPCEPVRLYVNEIGDTFEPISKDENGREIHILKPSYKQTHLSTYLTERPEHVLDELATESESPFIGVDYRNKQTGVFIDRFFRGWTYDELAEKYDCTPNVAHSHYCKAVAKLRRGIDFLDSQQRALMAAENIKTAIPKGLKWAIMHTVLGIGRRLIADLEGVRVGSVDQTIRRNLDRLAAGEIELFNFSDEEREDAKKRVKKFREYTSARQKITHSKKKKSKAA
;
A
#
# COMPACT_ATOMS: atom_id res chain seq x y z
N MET A 1 1.06 1.46 -30.05
CA MET A 1 0.00 2.46 -30.33
C MET A 1 -0.08 3.33 -29.08
N ASN A 2 0.20 4.64 -29.07
CA ASN A 2 -0.59 5.70 -29.69
C ASN A 2 0.30 6.91 -30.03
N LYS A 3 0.48 7.20 -31.32
CA LYS A 3 1.17 8.40 -31.85
C LYS A 3 0.19 9.55 -32.18
N LEU A 4 -1.11 9.37 -31.91
CA LEU A 4 -2.14 10.28 -32.43
C LEU A 4 -2.29 11.60 -31.67
N PHE A 5 -1.85 11.69 -30.39
CA PHE A 5 -2.13 12.88 -29.56
C PHE A 5 -0.92 13.59 -28.95
N SER A 6 0.30 13.04 -29.06
CA SER A 6 1.52 13.66 -28.51
C SER A 6 1.93 14.99 -29.18
N GLY A 7 1.18 15.43 -30.20
CA GLY A 7 1.40 16.67 -30.95
C GLY A 7 0.33 17.75 -30.76
N ILE A 8 -0.82 17.46 -30.15
CA ILE A 8 -1.95 18.41 -30.13
C ILE A 8 -1.65 19.58 -29.19
N CYS A 9 -1.23 19.32 -27.95
CA CYS A 9 -0.83 20.39 -27.03
C CYS A 9 0.40 21.16 -27.51
N LYS A 10 1.30 20.55 -28.29
CA LYS A 10 2.49 21.24 -28.82
C LYS A 10 2.15 22.35 -29.81
N LYS A 11 0.99 22.28 -30.47
CA LYS A 11 0.50 23.29 -31.43
C LYS A 11 -0.54 24.24 -30.82
N CYS A 12 -0.87 24.09 -29.53
CA CYS A 12 -1.88 24.91 -28.87
C CYS A 12 -1.30 26.29 -28.50
N SER A 13 -1.97 27.35 -28.93
CA SER A 13 -1.62 28.75 -28.62
C SER A 13 -1.71 29.08 -27.13
N HIS A 14 -2.58 28.38 -26.39
CA HIS A 14 -2.83 28.62 -24.97
C HIS A 14 -2.03 27.72 -24.03
N ARG A 15 -1.11 26.89 -24.55
CA ARG A 15 -0.37 25.89 -23.75
C ARG A 15 0.35 26.50 -22.54
N ALA A 16 0.92 27.70 -22.70
CA ALA A 16 1.70 28.37 -21.66
C ALA A 16 0.84 28.93 -20.51
N THR A 17 -0.46 29.13 -20.74
CA THR A 17 -1.41 29.73 -19.79
C THR A 17 -2.57 28.80 -19.44
N CYS A 18 -2.44 27.50 -19.75
CA CYS A 18 -3.51 26.53 -19.61
C CYS A 18 -3.53 25.99 -18.18
N GLU A 19 -4.45 26.50 -17.34
CA GLU A 19 -4.65 25.99 -15.98
C GLU A 19 -5.57 24.76 -15.94
N THR A 20 -6.48 24.62 -16.92
CA THR A 20 -7.42 23.50 -17.02
C THR A 20 -7.21 22.70 -18.31
N PRO A 21 -7.35 21.36 -18.28
CA PRO A 21 -7.19 20.54 -19.47
C PRO A 21 -8.31 20.83 -20.47
N CYS A 22 -7.95 21.04 -21.74
CA CYS A 22 -8.94 21.24 -22.79
C CYS A 22 -9.78 19.98 -23.04
N GLU A 23 -10.97 20.14 -23.60
CA GLU A 23 -11.96 19.06 -23.76
C GLU A 23 -11.40 17.78 -24.43
N PRO A 24 -10.53 17.84 -25.46
CA PRO A 24 -9.91 16.64 -26.03
C PRO A 24 -9.01 15.88 -25.05
N VAL A 25 -8.28 16.60 -24.18
CA VAL A 25 -7.46 15.99 -23.12
C VAL A 25 -8.36 15.44 -22.02
N ARG A 26 -9.45 16.14 -21.69
CA ARG A 26 -10.44 15.69 -20.71
C ARG A 26 -11.12 14.40 -21.13
N LEU A 27 -11.53 14.29 -22.39
CA LEU A 27 -12.10 13.07 -22.98
C LEU A 27 -11.10 11.91 -22.99
N TYR A 28 -9.82 12.19 -23.31
CA TYR A 28 -8.76 11.18 -23.26
C TYR A 28 -8.48 10.68 -21.84
N VAL A 29 -8.44 11.58 -20.85
CA VAL A 29 -8.29 11.22 -19.43
C VAL A 29 -9.47 10.38 -18.95
N ASN A 30 -10.70 10.74 -19.35
CA ASN A 30 -11.91 10.01 -19.01
C ASN A 30 -12.01 8.63 -19.71
N GLU A 31 -11.53 8.49 -20.95
CA GLU A 31 -11.50 7.20 -21.66
C GLU A 31 -10.48 6.22 -21.08
N ILE A 32 -9.39 6.71 -20.48
CA ILE A 32 -8.27 5.87 -20.03
C ILE A 32 -8.30 5.64 -18.51
N GLY A 33 -9.03 6.47 -17.75
CA GLY A 33 -9.17 6.31 -16.30
C GLY A 33 -7.88 6.59 -15.52
N ASP A 34 -6.98 7.38 -16.08
CA ASP A 34 -5.69 7.73 -15.47
C ASP A 34 -5.85 8.97 -14.58
N THR A 35 -5.66 8.82 -13.27
CA THR A 35 -5.62 9.93 -12.31
C THR A 35 -4.22 10.55 -12.22
N PHE A 36 -4.16 11.87 -12.07
CA PHE A 36 -2.93 12.62 -11.82
C PHE A 36 -2.56 12.54 -10.33
N GLU A 37 -1.34 12.11 -9.99
CA GLU A 37 -0.78 12.30 -8.64
C GLU A 37 0.07 13.60 -8.59
N PRO A 38 0.09 14.31 -7.45
CA PRO A 38 0.78 15.59 -7.36
C PRO A 38 2.31 15.44 -7.18
N ILE A 39 3.01 16.15 -8.08
CA ILE A 39 4.20 16.98 -7.92
C ILE A 39 5.43 16.33 -7.27
N SER A 40 6.33 15.82 -8.11
CA SER A 40 7.76 15.74 -7.77
C SER A 40 8.46 16.98 -8.33
N LYS A 41 9.32 17.64 -7.55
CA LYS A 41 10.16 18.74 -8.02
C LYS A 41 11.47 18.16 -8.56
N ASP A 42 11.83 18.56 -9.76
CA ASP A 42 13.13 18.26 -10.36
C ASP A 42 14.26 18.97 -9.58
N GLU A 43 15.52 18.61 -9.83
CA GLU A 43 16.71 19.25 -9.21
C GLU A 43 16.76 20.77 -9.46
N ASN A 44 16.08 21.24 -10.50
CA ASN A 44 15.95 22.65 -10.87
C ASN A 44 14.68 23.33 -10.33
N GLY A 45 13.96 22.69 -9.41
CA GLY A 45 12.75 23.22 -8.77
C GLY A 45 11.51 23.27 -9.66
N ARG A 46 11.53 22.64 -10.83
CA ARG A 46 10.39 22.58 -11.75
C ARG A 46 9.43 21.46 -11.35
N GLU A 47 8.13 21.74 -11.37
CA GLU A 47 7.10 20.77 -11.02
C GLU A 47 6.91 19.76 -12.15
N ILE A 48 7.12 18.48 -11.85
CA ILE A 48 6.90 17.36 -12.77
C ILE A 48 5.66 16.60 -12.32
N HIS A 49 4.68 16.51 -13.22
CA HIS A 49 3.50 15.68 -13.06
C HIS A 49 3.76 14.29 -13.67
N ILE A 50 3.70 13.25 -12.84
CA ILE A 50 3.92 11.87 -13.26
C ILE A 50 2.57 11.21 -13.52
N LEU A 51 2.29 10.89 -14.78
CA LEU A 51 1.14 10.09 -15.18
C LEU A 51 1.44 8.61 -14.89
N LYS A 52 0.70 8.00 -13.96
CA LYS A 52 0.76 6.56 -13.71
C LYS A 52 -0.46 5.89 -14.35
N PRO A 53 -0.24 4.82 -15.15
CA PRO A 53 -1.36 4.09 -15.73
C PRO A 53 -2.15 3.34 -14.65
N SER A 54 -3.48 3.35 -14.77
CA SER A 54 -4.45 2.79 -13.81
C SER A 54 -4.09 1.40 -13.24
N TYR A 55 -3.59 0.48 -14.07
CA TYR A 55 -3.21 -0.89 -13.64
C TYR A 55 -1.95 -0.97 -12.75
N LYS A 56 -1.20 0.12 -12.57
CA LYS A 56 -0.04 0.21 -11.67
C LYS A 56 -0.36 0.95 -10.36
N GLN A 57 -1.60 1.37 -10.14
CA GLN A 57 -2.00 1.91 -8.86
C GLN A 57 -2.27 0.75 -7.89
N THR A 58 -1.31 0.46 -7.01
CA THR A 58 -1.65 -0.05 -5.67
C THR A 58 -2.47 1.06 -5.01
N HIS A 59 -3.77 0.84 -4.95
CA HIS A 59 -4.88 1.73 -4.56
C HIS A 59 -4.78 2.41 -3.17
N LEU A 60 -3.60 2.56 -2.57
CA LEU A 60 -3.48 3.13 -1.22
C LEU A 60 -3.98 4.58 -1.15
N SER A 61 -3.76 5.38 -2.20
CA SER A 61 -4.20 6.78 -2.28
C SER A 61 -5.70 6.92 -2.56
N THR A 62 -6.29 6.06 -3.39
CA THR A 62 -7.74 6.05 -3.66
C THR A 62 -8.55 5.62 -2.43
N TYR A 63 -8.04 4.68 -1.61
CA TYR A 63 -8.63 4.36 -0.31
C TYR A 63 -8.60 5.54 0.70
N LEU A 64 -7.69 6.49 0.51
CA LEU A 64 -7.59 7.68 1.36
C LEU A 64 -8.40 8.87 0.84
N THR A 65 -8.62 8.98 -0.48
CA THR A 65 -9.35 10.10 -1.10
C THR A 65 -10.85 9.84 -1.26
N GLU A 66 -11.28 8.59 -1.43
CA GLU A 66 -12.69 8.19 -1.33
C GLU A 66 -13.05 7.80 0.11
N ARG A 67 -12.57 8.57 1.09
CA ARG A 67 -13.20 8.58 2.40
C ARG A 67 -14.44 9.46 2.27
N PRO A 68 -15.67 8.92 2.23
CA PRO A 68 -16.82 9.75 2.56
C PRO A 68 -16.59 10.21 4.00
N GLU A 69 -16.13 11.45 4.18
CA GLU A 69 -15.85 12.05 5.50
C GLU A 69 -17.03 11.85 6.45
N HIS A 70 -18.26 11.86 5.91
CA HIS A 70 -19.50 11.57 6.63
C HIS A 70 -19.67 10.15 7.20
N VAL A 71 -19.04 9.11 6.65
CA VAL A 71 -19.18 7.73 7.17
C VAL A 71 -18.18 7.46 8.29
N LEU A 72 -17.00 8.08 8.20
CA LEU A 72 -15.99 8.01 9.24
C LEU A 72 -16.37 8.87 10.45
N ASP A 73 -16.96 10.05 10.28
CA ASP A 73 -17.45 10.82 11.45
C ASP A 73 -18.53 10.08 12.25
N GLU A 74 -19.30 9.19 11.63
CA GLU A 74 -20.27 8.33 12.34
C GLU A 74 -19.65 7.08 13.01
N LEU A 75 -18.41 6.71 12.67
CA LEU A 75 -17.74 5.48 13.15
C LEU A 75 -16.43 5.74 13.92
N ALA A 76 -15.82 6.91 13.76
CA ALA A 76 -14.51 7.31 14.27
C ALA A 76 -14.62 8.27 15.46
N THR A 77 -15.68 8.17 16.25
CA THR A 77 -15.70 8.79 17.56
C THR A 77 -14.85 7.97 18.53
N GLU A 78 -13.65 8.47 18.82
CA GLU A 78 -12.85 8.11 20.00
C GLU A 78 -13.53 8.51 21.33
N SER A 79 -14.74 9.08 21.28
CA SER A 79 -15.60 9.27 22.45
C SER A 79 -16.44 8.02 22.70
N GLU A 80 -16.27 7.43 23.88
CA GLU A 80 -17.21 6.55 24.60
C GLU A 80 -18.10 5.69 23.70
N SER A 81 -17.81 4.38 23.55
CA SER A 81 -18.68 3.30 22.99
C SER A 81 -19.76 3.73 21.98
N PRO A 82 -19.92 3.10 20.80
CA PRO A 82 -21.04 3.42 19.89
C PRO A 82 -22.45 3.22 20.50
N PHE A 83 -22.55 2.78 21.76
CA PHE A 83 -23.74 2.70 22.60
C PHE A 83 -23.82 3.72 23.76
N ILE A 84 -22.76 4.45 24.08
CA ILE A 84 -22.77 5.52 25.10
C ILE A 84 -23.13 6.82 24.39
N GLY A 85 -24.33 7.33 24.67
CA GLY A 85 -24.92 8.46 23.95
C GLY A 85 -25.91 8.07 22.85
N VAL A 86 -26.16 6.77 22.64
CA VAL A 86 -27.35 6.35 21.88
C VAL A 86 -28.56 6.76 22.70
N ASP A 87 -29.17 7.85 22.28
CA ASP A 87 -30.48 8.24 22.78
C ASP A 87 -31.39 7.03 22.58
N TYR A 88 -31.69 6.29 23.66
CA TYR A 88 -32.59 5.13 23.63
C TYR A 88 -34.00 5.53 23.18
N ARG A 89 -34.25 6.84 23.04
CA ARG A 89 -35.39 7.46 22.38
C ARG A 89 -35.40 7.32 20.86
N ASN A 90 -34.30 6.91 20.23
CA ASN A 90 -34.28 6.71 18.79
C ASN A 90 -35.11 5.46 18.46
N LYS A 91 -36.40 5.70 18.18
CA LYS A 91 -37.40 4.68 17.85
C LYS A 91 -36.88 3.68 16.81
N GLN A 92 -35.99 4.12 15.93
CA GLN A 92 -35.32 3.28 14.95
C GLN A 92 -34.53 2.11 15.54
N THR A 93 -33.71 2.35 16.58
CA THR A 93 -32.89 1.31 17.21
C THR A 93 -33.78 0.32 17.95
N GLY A 94 -34.79 0.82 18.66
CA GLY A 94 -35.76 -0.03 19.36
C GLY A 94 -36.54 -0.94 18.40
N VAL A 95 -37.10 -0.35 17.34
CA VAL A 95 -37.81 -1.10 16.28
C VAL A 95 -36.91 -2.16 15.65
N PHE A 96 -35.63 -1.86 15.42
CA PHE A 96 -34.68 -2.84 14.90
C PHE A 96 -34.48 -4.01 15.87
N ILE A 97 -34.21 -3.74 17.15
CA ILE A 97 -33.94 -4.78 18.16
C ILE A 97 -35.15 -5.70 18.32
N ASP A 98 -36.34 -5.15 18.50
CA ASP A 98 -37.54 -5.97 18.72
C ASP A 98 -37.92 -6.76 17.47
N ARG A 99 -37.82 -6.18 16.26
CA ARG A 99 -38.10 -6.90 15.01
C ARG A 99 -37.08 -8.01 14.76
N PHE A 100 -35.79 -7.73 14.92
CA PHE A 100 -34.71 -8.64 14.58
C PHE A 100 -34.56 -9.79 15.58
N PHE A 101 -34.60 -9.50 16.89
CA PHE A 101 -34.37 -10.50 17.92
C PHE A 101 -35.65 -11.16 18.43
N ARG A 102 -36.79 -10.44 18.43
CA ARG A 102 -38.05 -10.95 18.99
C ARG A 102 -39.09 -11.31 17.93
N GLY A 103 -38.86 -10.97 16.66
CA GLY A 103 -39.74 -11.34 15.55
C GLY A 103 -41.09 -10.61 15.55
N TRP A 104 -41.26 -9.54 16.33
CA TRP A 104 -42.53 -8.81 16.47
C TRP A 104 -43.04 -8.28 15.14
N THR A 105 -44.36 -8.32 14.92
CA THR A 105 -45.03 -7.79 13.74
C THR A 105 -44.97 -6.26 13.69
N TYR A 106 -45.17 -5.66 12.51
CA TYR A 106 -45.14 -4.20 12.36
C TYR A 106 -46.30 -3.51 13.09
N ASP A 107 -47.40 -4.21 13.33
CA ASP A 107 -48.55 -3.70 14.09
C ASP A 107 -48.22 -3.63 15.59
N GLU A 108 -47.58 -4.65 16.15
CA GLU A 108 -47.10 -4.65 17.56
C GLU A 108 -46.01 -3.58 17.78
N LEU A 109 -45.14 -3.39 16.80
CA LEU A 109 -44.10 -2.35 16.83
C LEU A 109 -44.73 -0.94 16.72
N ALA A 110 -45.77 -0.79 15.90
CA ALA A 110 -46.51 0.45 15.76
C ALA A 110 -47.14 0.88 17.09
N GLU A 111 -47.76 -0.06 17.82
CA GLU A 111 -48.34 0.16 19.14
C GLU A 111 -47.28 0.52 20.19
N LYS A 112 -46.18 -0.25 20.29
CA LYS A 112 -45.15 0.01 21.30
C LYS A 112 -44.42 1.34 21.12
N TYR A 113 -44.19 1.76 19.88
CA TYR A 113 -43.39 2.94 19.56
C TYR A 113 -44.22 4.17 19.18
N ASP A 114 -45.54 4.14 19.38
CA ASP A 114 -46.47 5.21 19.02
C ASP A 114 -46.23 5.72 17.59
N CYS A 115 -46.30 4.82 16.60
CA CYS A 115 -46.11 5.14 15.19
C CYS A 115 -47.01 4.30 14.29
N THR A 116 -47.09 4.61 12.99
CA THR A 116 -47.85 3.76 12.06
C THR A 116 -47.02 2.56 11.60
N PRO A 117 -47.64 1.43 11.19
CA PRO A 117 -46.90 0.25 10.72
C PRO A 117 -45.92 0.55 9.58
N ASN A 118 -46.29 1.47 8.68
CA ASN A 118 -45.42 1.93 7.59
C ASN A 118 -44.18 2.69 8.09
N VAL A 119 -44.33 3.49 9.15
CA VAL A 119 -43.22 4.20 9.77
C VAL A 119 -42.30 3.23 10.51
N ALA A 120 -42.85 2.26 11.24
CA ALA A 120 -42.08 1.17 11.85
C ALA A 120 -41.28 0.37 10.80
N HIS A 121 -41.91 0.01 9.68
CA HIS A 121 -41.23 -0.64 8.55
C HIS A 121 -40.09 0.23 7.99
N SER A 122 -40.35 1.52 7.75
CA SER A 122 -39.33 2.47 7.27
C SER A 122 -38.14 2.58 8.24
N HIS A 123 -38.40 2.67 9.54
CA HIS A 123 -37.36 2.67 10.56
C HIS A 123 -36.51 1.38 10.53
N TYR A 124 -37.15 0.22 10.43
CA TYR A 124 -36.46 -1.06 10.31
C TYR A 124 -35.57 -1.10 9.07
N CYS A 125 -36.09 -0.74 7.89
CA CYS A 125 -35.31 -0.71 6.65
C CYS A 125 -34.11 0.24 6.73
N LYS A 126 -34.28 1.43 7.31
CA LYS A 126 -33.18 2.40 7.52
C LYS A 126 -32.11 1.83 8.46
N ALA A 127 -32.51 1.12 9.51
CA ALA A 127 -31.57 0.49 10.44
C ALA A 127 -30.75 -0.62 9.76
N VAL A 128 -31.42 -1.50 9.01
CA VAL A 128 -30.77 -2.56 8.23
C VAL A 128 -29.80 -1.97 7.20
N ALA A 129 -30.20 -0.90 6.49
CA ALA A 129 -29.33 -0.24 5.52
C ALA A 129 -28.11 0.43 6.18
N LYS A 130 -28.25 0.96 7.40
CA LYS A 130 -27.12 1.51 8.17
C LYS A 130 -26.15 0.40 8.60
N LEU A 131 -26.67 -0.71 9.13
CA LEU A 131 -25.86 -1.87 9.51
C LEU A 131 -25.10 -2.47 8.32
N ARG A 132 -25.78 -2.64 7.19
CA ARG A 132 -25.15 -3.16 5.97
C ARG A 132 -24.00 -2.28 5.51
N ARG A 133 -24.19 -0.95 5.49
CA ARG A 133 -23.10 0.00 5.17
C ARG A 133 -21.92 -0.11 6.13
N GLY A 134 -22.19 -0.31 7.43
CA GLY A 134 -21.15 -0.53 8.44
C GLY A 134 -20.35 -1.81 8.17
N ILE A 135 -21.03 -2.92 7.84
CA ILE A 135 -20.38 -4.20 7.51
C ILE A 135 -19.55 -4.07 6.23
N ASP A 136 -20.12 -3.51 5.17
CA ASP A 136 -19.42 -3.30 3.89
C ASP A 136 -18.15 -2.46 4.08
N PHE A 137 -18.22 -1.44 4.94
CA PHE A 137 -17.08 -0.62 5.33
C PHE A 137 -16.01 -1.43 6.08
N LEU A 138 -16.38 -2.21 7.10
CA LEU A 138 -15.44 -3.06 7.83
C LEU A 138 -14.76 -4.10 6.92
N ASP A 139 -15.52 -4.71 6.00
CA ASP A 139 -14.98 -5.66 5.02
C ASP A 139 -14.01 -5.01 4.04
N SER A 140 -14.24 -3.73 3.69
CA SER A 140 -13.30 -2.97 2.85
C SER A 140 -12.00 -2.65 3.60
N GLN A 141 -12.09 -2.28 4.88
CA GLN A 141 -10.93 -2.05 5.75
C GLN A 141 -10.12 -3.32 5.95
N GLN A 142 -10.78 -4.46 6.22
CA GLN A 142 -10.11 -5.74 6.37
C GLN A 142 -9.39 -6.17 5.09
N ARG A 143 -10.00 -5.97 3.92
CA ARG A 143 -9.35 -6.22 2.63
C ARG A 143 -8.15 -5.31 2.41
N ALA A 144 -8.24 -4.03 2.78
CA ALA A 144 -7.12 -3.09 2.69
C ALA A 144 -5.96 -3.49 3.62
N LEU A 145 -6.25 -3.92 4.85
CA LEU A 145 -5.25 -4.41 5.79
C LEU A 145 -4.57 -5.69 5.29
N MET A 146 -5.34 -6.68 4.82
CA MET A 146 -4.81 -7.90 4.21
C MET A 146 -3.94 -7.60 2.98
N ALA A 147 -4.33 -6.64 2.15
CA ALA A 147 -3.51 -6.20 1.02
C ALA A 147 -2.20 -5.54 1.50
N ALA A 148 -2.25 -4.71 2.54
CA ALA A 148 -1.09 -4.05 3.11
C ALA A 148 -0.11 -5.04 3.79
N GLU A 149 -0.61 -6.06 4.49
CA GLU A 149 0.22 -7.10 5.11
C GLU A 149 0.92 -7.98 4.07
N ASN A 150 0.23 -8.32 2.98
CA ASN A 150 0.83 -9.06 1.87
C ASN A 150 1.92 -8.25 1.14
N ILE A 151 1.82 -6.92 1.12
CA ILE A 151 2.85 -6.04 0.54
C ILE A 151 4.07 -5.91 1.46
N LYS A 152 3.90 -5.93 2.78
CA LYS A 152 5.02 -5.75 3.74
C LYS A 152 5.84 -7.02 3.96
N THR A 153 5.29 -8.21 3.73
CA THR A 153 5.95 -9.48 4.06
C THR A 153 6.44 -10.28 2.85
N ALA A 154 5.92 -10.02 1.66
CA ALA A 154 6.34 -10.73 0.45
C ALA A 154 7.54 -10.05 -0.21
N ILE A 155 8.71 -10.70 -0.16
CA ILE A 155 9.87 -10.30 -0.97
C ILE A 155 9.43 -10.25 -2.44
N PRO A 156 9.59 -9.11 -3.15
CA PRO A 156 9.19 -8.99 -4.55
C PRO A 156 9.79 -10.11 -5.39
N LYS A 157 9.00 -10.69 -6.30
CA LYS A 157 9.38 -11.89 -7.06
C LYS A 157 10.76 -11.78 -7.72
N GLY A 158 11.08 -10.63 -8.29
CA GLY A 158 12.39 -10.39 -8.91
C GLY A 158 13.55 -10.33 -7.91
N LEU A 159 13.31 -9.78 -6.72
CA LEU A 159 14.28 -9.74 -5.63
C LEU A 159 14.48 -11.13 -5.01
N LYS A 160 13.39 -11.90 -4.87
CA LYS A 160 13.44 -13.31 -4.45
C LYS A 160 14.35 -14.12 -5.39
N TRP A 161 14.17 -13.99 -6.71
CA TRP A 161 15.00 -14.70 -7.68
C TRP A 161 16.46 -14.27 -7.64
N ALA A 162 16.71 -12.97 -7.46
CA ALA A 162 18.08 -12.45 -7.31
C ALA A 162 18.76 -13.05 -6.08
N ILE A 163 18.09 -13.06 -4.92
CA ILE A 163 18.60 -13.65 -3.67
C ILE A 163 18.81 -15.16 -3.81
N MET A 164 17.88 -15.89 -4.41
CA MET A 164 18.03 -17.34 -4.66
C MET A 164 19.28 -17.64 -5.51
N HIS A 165 19.57 -16.79 -6.50
CA HIS A 165 20.74 -16.96 -7.34
C HIS A 165 22.04 -16.54 -6.65
N THR A 166 22.08 -15.38 -6.00
CA THR A 166 23.34 -14.84 -5.44
C THR A 166 23.69 -15.35 -4.06
N VAL A 167 22.69 -15.55 -3.19
CA VAL A 167 22.89 -15.98 -1.80
C VAL A 167 22.83 -17.49 -1.68
N LEU A 168 21.84 -18.12 -2.33
CA LEU A 168 21.64 -19.57 -2.23
C LEU A 168 22.34 -20.36 -3.34
N GLY A 169 22.93 -19.69 -4.34
CA GLY A 169 23.64 -20.34 -5.44
C GLY A 169 22.75 -21.19 -6.34
N ILE A 170 21.43 -20.98 -6.32
CA ILE A 170 20.48 -21.76 -7.10
C ILE A 170 20.60 -21.36 -8.58
N GLY A 171 20.81 -22.35 -9.44
CA GLY A 171 20.93 -22.14 -10.88
C GLY A 171 19.66 -21.56 -11.50
N ARG A 172 19.81 -20.63 -12.46
CA ARG A 172 18.69 -19.90 -13.10
C ARG A 172 17.65 -20.80 -13.78
N ARG A 173 18.10 -21.95 -14.30
CA ARG A 173 17.20 -22.98 -14.88
C ARG A 173 16.31 -23.58 -13.80
N LEU A 174 16.90 -23.99 -12.68
CA LEU A 174 16.16 -24.54 -11.55
C LEU A 174 15.19 -23.52 -10.94
N ILE A 175 15.58 -22.23 -10.85
CA ILE A 175 14.65 -21.16 -10.44
C ILE A 175 13.47 -21.05 -11.42
N ALA A 176 13.73 -21.15 -12.72
CA ALA A 176 12.71 -21.09 -13.75
C ALA A 176 11.73 -22.28 -13.67
N ASP A 177 12.26 -23.49 -13.41
CA ASP A 177 11.48 -24.71 -13.24
C ASP A 177 10.61 -24.64 -11.98
N LEU A 178 11.17 -24.18 -10.85
CA LEU A 178 10.45 -24.02 -9.58
C LEU A 178 9.30 -23.00 -9.68
N GLU A 179 9.46 -21.99 -10.51
CA GLU A 179 8.52 -20.88 -10.64
C GLU A 179 7.61 -20.99 -11.88
N GLY A 180 7.76 -22.06 -12.67
CA GLY A 180 6.96 -22.31 -13.87
C GLY A 180 7.09 -21.23 -14.95
N VAL A 181 8.26 -20.60 -15.08
CA VAL A 181 8.50 -19.46 -15.99
C VAL A 181 9.64 -19.74 -16.96
N ARG A 182 9.73 -18.97 -18.05
CA ARG A 182 10.82 -19.10 -19.03
C ARG A 182 12.15 -18.63 -18.45
N VAL A 183 13.21 -19.40 -18.67
CA VAL A 183 14.59 -19.10 -18.19
C VAL A 183 15.06 -17.70 -18.59
N GLY A 184 14.76 -17.24 -19.81
CA GLY A 184 15.13 -15.90 -20.26
C GLY A 184 14.48 -14.77 -19.44
N SER A 185 13.26 -14.97 -18.95
CA SER A 185 12.57 -14.01 -18.09
C SER A 185 13.18 -13.94 -16.70
N VAL A 186 13.63 -15.09 -16.18
CA VAL A 186 14.34 -15.17 -14.90
C VAL A 186 15.69 -14.48 -15.01
N ASP A 187 16.45 -14.77 -16.07
CA ASP A 187 17.77 -14.15 -16.29
C ASP A 187 17.67 -12.62 -16.41
N GLN A 188 16.75 -12.12 -17.24
CA GLN A 188 16.57 -10.67 -17.39
C GLN A 188 16.16 -10.00 -16.08
N THR A 189 15.28 -10.64 -15.31
CA THR A 189 14.80 -10.09 -14.04
C THR A 189 15.90 -10.10 -12.97
N ILE A 190 16.69 -11.17 -12.89
CA ILE A 190 17.83 -11.26 -11.97
C ILE A 190 18.84 -10.15 -12.30
N ARG A 191 19.25 -10.00 -13.57
CA ARG A 191 20.20 -8.95 -13.96
C ARG A 191 19.71 -7.56 -13.59
N ARG A 192 18.47 -7.21 -13.95
CA ARG A 192 17.89 -5.90 -13.60
C ARG A 192 17.87 -5.64 -12.09
N ASN A 193 17.52 -6.63 -11.27
CA ASN A 193 17.49 -6.43 -9.82
C ASN A 193 18.90 -6.34 -9.23
N LEU A 194 19.88 -7.07 -9.77
CA LEU A 194 21.28 -6.92 -9.38
C LEU A 194 21.85 -5.56 -9.78
N ASP A 195 21.53 -5.07 -10.98
CA ASP A 195 21.94 -3.74 -11.43
C ASP A 195 21.34 -2.66 -10.52
N ARG A 196 20.08 -2.79 -10.12
CA ARG A 196 19.42 -1.89 -9.16
C ARG A 196 20.01 -1.93 -7.76
N LEU A 197 20.38 -3.12 -7.27
CA LEU A 197 21.07 -3.29 -6.01
C LEU A 197 22.46 -2.64 -6.06
N ALA A 198 23.18 -2.80 -7.17
CA ALA A 198 24.49 -2.19 -7.38
C ALA A 198 24.41 -0.67 -7.53
N ALA A 199 23.34 -0.17 -8.16
CA ALA A 199 23.06 1.26 -8.28
C ALA A 199 22.57 1.91 -6.98
N GLY A 200 22.26 1.12 -5.94
CA GLY A 200 21.69 1.61 -4.70
C GLY A 200 20.22 2.04 -4.80
N GLU A 201 19.53 1.73 -5.91
CA GLU A 201 18.09 1.99 -6.07
C GLU A 201 17.23 1.10 -5.16
N ILE A 202 17.77 -0.07 -4.77
CA ILE A 202 17.13 -1.00 -3.85
C ILE A 202 18.08 -1.20 -2.67
N GLU A 203 17.67 -0.77 -1.48
CA GLU A 203 18.32 -1.16 -0.23
C GLU A 203 17.64 -2.43 0.30
N LEU A 204 18.39 -3.54 0.43
CA LEU A 204 17.88 -4.80 0.99
C LEU A 204 17.53 -4.67 2.48
N PHE A 205 18.20 -3.75 3.17
CA PHE A 205 18.03 -3.48 4.58
C PHE A 205 18.09 -1.98 4.81
N ASN A 206 17.01 -1.41 5.34
CA ASN A 206 17.01 -0.02 5.81
C ASN A 206 17.65 0.00 7.19
N PHE A 207 18.97 0.07 7.24
CA PHE A 207 19.68 0.34 8.48
C PHE A 207 19.64 1.84 8.76
N SER A 208 19.31 2.22 10.00
CA SER A 208 19.45 3.61 10.41
C SER A 208 20.92 4.05 10.35
N ASP A 209 21.17 5.36 10.25
CA ASP A 209 22.56 5.85 10.21
C ASP A 209 23.34 5.47 11.48
N GLU A 210 22.65 5.40 12.63
CA GLU A 210 23.21 4.91 13.89
C GLU A 210 23.61 3.43 13.80
N GLU A 211 22.73 2.57 13.26
CA GLU A 211 23.02 1.15 13.07
C GLU A 211 24.17 0.92 12.08
N ARG A 212 24.25 1.74 11.03
CA ARG A 212 25.35 1.72 10.05
C ARG A 212 26.68 2.09 10.70
N GLU A 213 26.72 3.15 11.51
CA GLU A 213 27.94 3.56 12.23
C GLU A 213 28.39 2.53 13.26
N ASP A 214 27.46 1.96 14.01
CA ASP A 214 27.79 0.91 14.97
C ASP A 214 28.29 -0.37 14.29
N ALA A 215 27.73 -0.74 13.13
CA ALA A 215 28.27 -1.82 12.31
C ALA A 215 29.70 -1.52 11.84
N LYS A 216 30.00 -0.29 11.39
CA LYS A 216 31.36 0.12 11.00
C LYS A 216 32.34 0.01 12.17
N LYS A 217 31.97 0.46 13.37
CA LYS A 217 32.80 0.32 14.58
C LYS A 217 33.11 -1.15 14.90
N ARG A 218 32.11 -2.03 14.81
CA ARG A 218 32.29 -3.48 15.02
C ARG A 218 33.26 -4.09 14.00
N VAL A 219 33.10 -3.77 12.72
CA VAL A 219 33.99 -4.27 11.64
C VAL A 219 35.42 -3.78 11.83
N LYS A 220 35.62 -2.50 12.20
CA LYS A 220 36.95 -1.94 12.46
C LYS A 220 37.65 -2.64 13.62
N LYS A 221 36.95 -2.82 14.74
CA LYS A 221 37.47 -3.53 15.92
C LYS A 221 37.89 -4.97 15.58
N PHE A 222 37.09 -5.66 14.77
CA PHE A 222 37.42 -7.00 14.31
C PHE A 222 38.68 -7.02 13.43
N ARG A 223 38.81 -6.08 12.48
CA ARG A 223 40.01 -5.95 11.62
C ARG A 223 41.28 -5.71 12.44
N GLU A 224 41.22 -4.85 13.44
CA GLU A 224 42.34 -4.57 14.36
C GLU A 224 42.72 -5.82 15.15
N TYR A 225 41.75 -6.53 15.70
CA TYR A 225 41.97 -7.79 16.40
C TYR A 225 42.63 -8.85 15.50
N THR A 226 42.11 -9.06 14.29
CA THR A 226 42.71 -10.01 13.34
C THR A 226 44.13 -9.63 12.94
N SER A 227 44.40 -8.33 12.74
CA SER A 227 45.74 -7.83 12.40
C SER A 227 46.73 -8.05 13.54
N ALA A 228 46.31 -7.78 14.79
CA ALA A 228 47.14 -8.03 15.98
C ALA A 228 47.44 -9.53 16.14
N ARG A 229 46.43 -10.39 15.95
CA ARG A 229 46.60 -11.85 16.03
C ARG A 229 47.55 -12.38 14.96
N GLN A 230 47.44 -11.89 13.72
CA GLN A 230 48.37 -12.24 12.64
C GLN A 230 49.82 -11.85 12.99
N LYS A 231 50.05 -10.62 13.50
CA LYS A 231 51.39 -10.19 13.93
C LYS A 231 51.97 -11.10 15.02
N ILE A 232 51.17 -11.52 15.99
CA ILE A 232 51.60 -12.47 17.04
C ILE A 232 51.95 -13.84 16.44
N THR A 233 51.15 -14.35 15.49
CA THR A 233 51.45 -15.63 14.85
C THR A 233 52.71 -15.58 13.98
N HIS A 234 52.95 -14.47 13.27
CA HIS A 234 54.16 -14.29 12.47
C HIS A 234 55.42 -14.13 13.34
N SER A 235 55.33 -13.42 14.46
CA SER A 235 56.48 -13.29 15.39
C SER A 235 56.84 -14.61 16.06
N LYS A 236 55.85 -15.44 16.44
CA LYS A 236 56.08 -16.79 16.95
C LYS A 236 56.73 -17.71 15.92
N LYS A 237 56.26 -17.70 14.66
CA LYS A 237 56.88 -18.47 13.55
C LYS A 237 58.31 -18.02 13.24
N LYS A 238 58.64 -16.74 13.39
CA LYS A 238 60.00 -16.23 13.17
C LYS A 238 60.95 -16.68 14.29
N LYS A 239 60.48 -16.70 15.55
CA LYS A 239 61.25 -17.21 16.69
C LYS A 239 61.49 -18.72 16.60
N SER A 240 60.50 -19.51 16.18
CA SER A 240 60.64 -20.96 16.03
C SER A 240 61.51 -21.42 14.85
N LYS A 241 61.86 -20.51 13.92
CA LYS A 241 62.82 -20.77 12.83
C LYS A 241 64.24 -20.32 13.14
N ALA A 242 64.40 -19.50 14.18
CA ALA A 242 65.69 -18.96 14.61
C ALA A 242 66.29 -19.73 15.81
N ALA A 243 65.49 -20.58 16.46
CA ALA A 243 65.91 -21.61 17.40
C ALA A 243 66.01 -22.95 16.66
#